data_AF-A0AAE4FBS3-F1
#
_entry.id   AF-A0AAE4FBS3-F1
#
_cell.length_a   1.000
_cell.length_b   1.000
_cell.length_c   1.000
_cell.angle_alpha   90.00
_cell.angle_beta   90.00
_cell.angle_gamma   90.00
#
_symmetry.space_group_name_H-M   'P 1'
#
loop_
_entity.id
_entity.type
_entity.pdbx_description
1 polymer ?
#
loop_
_entity_poly.entity_id
_entity_poly.type
_entity_poly.pdbx_seq_one_letter_code
_entity_poly.pdbx_strand_id
1 'polypeptide(L)'
;MATQLTQAGNQLLTELVMEVKSGNLRRCEAFGLTDEEIRLLNNLTIEDLYFLSQSPVSIITCQIHRENLRLLLTRAKEEQRQNIVIERCLALGASIELLNYYFGLIPSQVSARRRLSGIRIGVGRSQSLNDEQKAELWHRWQQGGEPDLDRDSGLPLMMLCAEKMNISLTTVWNLLQEWNREGLLPVKTEGNAHVK
;
A
#
# COMPACT_ATOMS: atom_id res chain seq x y z
N MET A 1 -0.27 28.50 18.24
CA MET A 1 0.51 27.97 17.09
C MET A 1 1.63 28.93 16.67
N ALA A 2 1.36 30.22 16.41
CA ALA A 2 2.42 31.18 16.04
C ALA A 2 3.58 31.22 17.05
N THR A 3 3.28 31.28 18.35
CA THR A 3 4.29 31.29 19.42
C THR A 3 5.15 30.00 19.48
N GLN A 4 4.58 28.86 19.10
CA GLN A 4 5.31 27.58 19.07
C GLN A 4 6.27 27.52 17.89
N LEU A 5 5.89 28.08 16.74
CA LEU A 5 6.78 28.17 15.57
C LEU A 5 7.90 29.17 15.80
N THR A 6 7.63 30.31 16.44
CA THR A 6 8.68 31.26 16.83
C THR A 6 9.67 30.64 17.82
N GLN A 7 9.19 29.92 18.83
CA GLN A 7 10.05 29.22 19.78
C GLN A 7 10.90 28.13 19.11
N ALA A 8 10.29 27.33 18.22
CA ALA A 8 11.01 26.33 17.43
C ALA A 8 12.03 26.97 16.47
N GLY A 9 11.69 28.11 15.87
CA GLY A 9 12.58 28.91 15.03
C GLY A 9 13.81 29.39 15.79
N ASN A 10 13.63 29.89 17.01
CA ASN A 10 14.73 30.35 17.85
C ASN A 10 15.64 29.19 18.31
N GLN A 11 15.06 28.03 18.60
CA GLN A 11 15.83 26.81 18.90
C GLN A 11 16.65 26.36 17.70
N LEU A 12 16.04 26.31 16.51
CA LEU A 12 16.72 25.97 15.27
C LEU A 12 17.85 26.96 14.95
N LEU A 13 17.61 28.26 15.11
CA LEU A 13 18.62 29.29 14.88
C LEU A 13 19.83 29.09 15.81
N THR A 14 19.57 28.80 17.09
CA THR A 14 20.64 28.54 18.07
C THR A 14 21.43 27.29 17.69
N GLU A 15 20.75 26.22 17.27
CA GLU A 15 21.40 25.00 16.80
C GLU A 15 22.26 25.26 15.55
N LEU A 16 21.75 26.02 14.57
CA LEU A 16 22.51 26.41 13.38
C LEU A 16 23.76 27.20 13.72
N VAL A 17 23.66 28.17 14.65
CA VAL A 17 24.84 28.94 15.10
C VAL A 17 25.86 28.02 15.77
N MET A 18 25.43 27.09 16.61
CA MET A 18 26.32 26.11 17.24
C MET A 18 26.99 25.19 16.22
N GLU A 19 26.26 24.70 15.21
CA GLU A 19 26.81 23.90 14.13
C GLU A 19 27.87 24.67 13.33
N VAL A 20 27.60 25.94 13.00
CA VAL A 20 28.59 26.82 12.34
C VAL A 20 29.83 27.00 13.19
N LYS A 21 29.68 27.26 14.50
CA LYS A 21 30.81 27.40 15.44
C LYS A 21 31.61 26.12 15.63
N SER A 22 30.96 24.96 15.49
CA SER A 22 31.61 23.64 15.55
C SER A 22 32.30 23.23 14.24
N GLY A 23 32.11 23.98 13.16
CA GLY A 23 32.69 23.70 11.84
C GLY A 23 31.85 22.77 10.94
N ASN A 24 30.62 22.43 11.34
CA ASN A 24 29.73 21.51 10.61
C ASN A 24 28.92 22.20 9.50
N LEU A 25 29.60 22.89 8.58
CA LEU A 25 28.95 23.72 7.54
C LEU A 25 28.03 22.92 6.60
N ARG A 26 28.36 21.65 6.34
CA ARG A 26 27.53 20.75 5.50
C ARG A 26 26.11 20.55 6.04
N ARG A 27 25.92 20.59 7.36
CA ARG A 27 24.57 20.51 7.95
C ARG A 27 23.79 21.79 7.68
N CYS A 28 24.43 22.95 7.76
CA CYS A 28 23.80 24.23 7.43
C CYS A 28 23.38 24.29 5.95
N GLU A 29 24.23 23.83 5.04
CA GLU A 29 23.90 23.71 3.61
C GLU A 29 22.71 22.76 3.37
N ALA A 30 22.63 21.64 4.12
CA ALA A 30 21.50 20.71 4.03
C ALA A 30 20.17 21.33 4.50
N PHE A 31 20.21 22.34 5.36
CA PHE A 31 19.04 23.16 5.72
C PHE A 31 18.71 24.23 4.66
N GLY A 32 19.51 24.35 3.60
CA GLY A 32 19.32 25.30 2.51
C GLY A 32 19.96 26.67 2.73
N LEU A 33 20.85 26.81 3.72
CA LEU A 33 21.60 28.05 3.93
C LEU A 33 22.67 28.23 2.86
N THR A 34 22.78 29.46 2.38
CA THR A 34 23.85 29.90 1.48
C THR A 34 25.14 30.20 2.25
N ASP A 35 26.27 30.22 1.53
CA ASP A 35 27.57 30.58 2.12
C ASP A 35 27.59 31.96 2.78
N GLU A 36 26.82 32.91 2.25
CA GLU A 36 26.70 34.26 2.81
C GLU A 36 25.96 34.23 4.16
N GLU A 37 24.84 33.51 4.23
CA GLU A 37 24.07 33.34 5.46
C GLU A 37 24.87 32.61 6.54
N ILE A 38 25.65 31.59 6.17
CA ILE A 38 26.55 30.88 7.09
C ILE A 38 27.61 31.82 7.67
N ARG A 39 28.19 32.73 6.85
CA ARG A 39 29.15 33.73 7.33
C ARG A 39 28.49 34.74 8.28
N LEU A 40 27.26 35.18 7.99
CA LEU A 40 26.51 36.07 8.86
C LEU A 40 26.24 35.39 10.22
N LEU A 41 25.79 34.13 10.22
CA LEU A 41 25.59 33.35 11.44
C LEU A 41 26.88 33.18 12.25
N ASN A 42 28.02 33.00 11.59
CA ASN A 42 29.31 32.92 12.28
C ASN A 42 29.71 34.25 12.93
N ASN A 43 29.30 35.39 12.39
CA ASN A 43 29.68 36.70 12.90
C ASN A 43 28.69 37.27 13.91
N LEU A 44 27.63 36.54 14.27
CA LEU A 44 26.65 36.97 15.27
C LEU A 44 27.30 37.18 16.64
N THR A 45 26.96 38.29 17.27
CA THR A 45 27.30 38.61 18.65
C THR A 45 26.23 38.12 19.63
N ILE A 46 26.53 38.17 20.93
CA ILE A 46 25.56 37.85 21.98
C ILE A 46 24.37 38.83 21.95
N GLU A 47 24.61 40.10 21.62
CA GLU A 47 23.57 41.12 21.49
C GLU A 47 22.64 40.81 20.31
N ASP A 48 23.20 40.38 19.17
CA ASP A 48 22.41 39.97 18.00
C ASP A 48 21.54 38.75 18.32
N LEU A 49 22.10 37.75 19.01
CA LEU A 49 21.36 36.57 19.45
C LEU A 49 20.23 36.93 20.41
N TYR A 50 20.48 37.85 21.36
CA TYR A 50 19.44 38.36 22.25
C TYR A 50 18.33 39.06 21.47
N PHE A 51 18.68 39.93 20.53
CA PHE A 51 17.71 40.61 19.67
C PHE A 51 16.86 39.61 18.87
N LEU A 52 17.49 38.64 18.23
CA LEU A 52 16.82 37.59 17.45
C LEU A 52 15.90 36.74 18.34
N SER A 53 16.31 36.42 19.58
CA SER A 53 15.50 35.65 20.52
C SER A 53 14.20 36.34 20.96
N GLN A 54 14.17 37.68 20.94
CA GLN A 54 13.01 38.49 21.29
C GLN A 54 12.12 38.80 20.09
N SER A 55 12.55 38.44 18.87
CA SER A 55 11.78 38.69 17.66
C SER A 55 10.49 37.85 17.64
N PRO A 56 9.32 38.45 17.34
CA PRO A 56 8.08 37.70 17.17
C PRO A 56 8.01 36.96 15.82
N VAL A 57 8.96 37.21 14.91
CA VAL A 57 8.97 36.67 13.55
C VAL A 57 9.62 35.29 13.54
N SER A 58 8.90 34.29 13.05
CA SER A 58 9.44 32.93 12.85
C SER A 58 10.21 32.85 11.55
N ILE A 59 11.44 32.30 11.60
CA ILE A 59 12.22 31.91 10.41
C ILE A 59 11.70 30.61 9.77
N ILE A 60 10.87 29.85 10.50
CA ILE A 60 10.30 28.59 10.02
C ILE A 60 8.91 28.83 9.46
N THR A 61 8.69 28.36 8.23
CA THR A 61 7.36 28.21 7.65
C THR A 61 7.02 26.73 7.57
N CYS A 62 6.01 26.28 8.32
CA CYS A 62 5.52 24.90 8.26
C CYS A 62 4.21 24.86 7.46
N GLN A 63 4.22 24.17 6.33
CA GLN A 63 3.04 23.95 5.52
C GLN A 63 2.89 22.46 5.22
N ILE A 64 1.72 21.91 5.52
CA ILE A 64 1.38 20.54 5.16
C ILE A 64 0.93 20.55 3.70
N HIS A 65 1.65 19.83 2.84
CA HIS A 65 1.25 19.63 1.45
C HIS A 65 0.01 18.73 1.40
N ARG A 66 -1.18 19.35 1.38
CA ARG A 66 -2.47 18.66 1.57
C ARG A 66 -2.73 17.58 0.52
N GLU A 67 -2.32 17.80 -0.73
CA GLU A 67 -2.50 16.83 -1.82
C GLU A 67 -1.65 15.58 -1.62
N ASN A 68 -0.35 15.74 -1.37
CA ASN A 68 0.54 14.63 -1.05
C ASN A 68 0.08 13.86 0.18
N LEU A 69 -0.35 14.56 1.24
CA LEU A 69 -0.90 13.91 2.43
C LEU A 69 -2.13 13.06 2.08
N ARG A 70 -3.08 13.62 1.31
CA ARG A 70 -4.27 12.87 0.87
C ARG A 70 -3.89 11.65 0.02
N LEU A 71 -2.95 11.81 -0.91
CA LEU A 71 -2.48 10.71 -1.76
C LEU A 71 -1.86 9.59 -0.93
N LEU A 72 -0.99 9.93 0.02
CA LEU A 72 -0.36 8.96 0.92
C LEU A 72 -1.41 8.23 1.77
N LEU A 73 -2.39 8.94 2.33
CA LEU A 73 -3.47 8.34 3.12
C LEU A 73 -4.35 7.41 2.28
N THR A 74 -4.66 7.78 1.03
CA THR A 74 -5.42 6.93 0.12
C THR A 74 -4.64 5.68 -0.23
N ARG A 75 -3.34 5.80 -0.54
CA ARG A 75 -2.46 4.65 -0.82
C ARG A 75 -2.35 3.70 0.37
N ALA A 76 -2.17 4.23 1.58
CA ALA A 76 -2.11 3.43 2.79
C ALA A 76 -3.40 2.63 3.02
N LYS A 77 -4.57 3.24 2.76
CA LYS A 77 -5.85 2.53 2.85
C LYS A 77 -5.99 1.43 1.81
N GLU A 78 -5.56 1.70 0.57
CA GLU A 78 -5.61 0.71 -0.49
C GLU A 78 -4.70 -0.48 -0.19
N GLU A 79 -3.46 -0.22 0.24
CA GLU A 79 -2.50 -1.25 0.65
C GLU A 79 -3.04 -2.07 1.84
N GLN A 80 -3.67 -1.43 2.82
CA GLN A 80 -4.33 -2.14 3.92
C GLN A 80 -5.44 -3.06 3.42
N ARG A 81 -6.27 -2.58 2.48
CA ARG A 81 -7.38 -3.36 1.91
C ARG A 81 -6.85 -4.56 1.13
N GLN A 82 -5.85 -4.35 0.29
CA GLN A 82 -5.18 -5.41 -0.46
C GLN A 82 -4.59 -6.48 0.47
N ASN A 83 -3.94 -6.05 1.56
CA ASN A 83 -3.40 -6.98 2.56
C ASN A 83 -4.48 -7.85 3.21
N ILE A 84 -5.65 -7.28 3.55
CA ILE A 84 -6.78 -8.05 4.10
C ILE A 84 -7.25 -9.12 3.10
N VAL A 85 -7.34 -8.77 1.81
CA VAL A 85 -7.73 -9.73 0.76
C VAL A 85 -6.70 -10.84 0.64
N ILE A 86 -5.40 -10.51 0.61
CA ILE A 86 -4.30 -11.48 0.56
C ILE A 86 -4.39 -12.47 1.73
N GLU A 87 -4.54 -11.98 2.97
CA GLU A 87 -4.64 -12.85 4.15
C GLU A 87 -5.88 -13.77 4.07
N ARG A 88 -6.99 -13.27 3.54
CA ARG A 88 -8.19 -14.09 3.32
C ARG A 88 -7.96 -15.14 2.22
N CYS A 89 -7.29 -14.80 1.11
CA CYS A 89 -6.90 -15.77 0.08
C CYS A 89 -6.00 -16.87 0.67
N LEU A 90 -5.04 -16.49 1.51
CA LEU A 90 -4.15 -17.44 2.21
C LEU A 90 -4.95 -18.38 3.11
N ALA A 91 -5.88 -17.85 3.90
CA ALA A 91 -6.74 -18.65 4.78
C ALA A 91 -7.60 -19.65 3.99
N LEU A 92 -8.05 -19.29 2.77
CA LEU A 92 -8.79 -20.17 1.86
C LEU A 92 -7.92 -21.15 1.07
N GLY A 93 -6.61 -21.22 1.37
CA GLY A 93 -5.71 -22.16 0.72
C GLY A 93 -5.33 -21.76 -0.72
N ALA A 94 -5.22 -20.47 -1.00
CA ALA A 94 -4.66 -19.98 -2.26
C ALA A 94 -3.25 -20.51 -2.51
N SER A 95 -2.95 -20.90 -3.74
CA SER A 95 -1.64 -21.34 -4.18
C SER A 95 -0.69 -20.15 -4.33
N ILE A 96 0.62 -20.44 -4.40
CA ILE A 96 1.62 -19.40 -4.69
C ILE A 96 1.37 -18.81 -6.08
N GLU A 97 0.95 -19.64 -7.05
CA GLU A 97 0.66 -19.24 -8.42
C GLU A 97 -0.53 -18.26 -8.49
N LEU A 98 -1.62 -18.56 -7.77
CA LEU A 98 -2.79 -17.67 -7.69
C LEU A 98 -2.41 -16.31 -7.08
N LEU A 99 -1.65 -16.33 -5.98
CA LEU A 99 -1.21 -15.10 -5.32
C LEU A 99 -0.21 -14.31 -6.16
N ASN A 100 0.61 -14.98 -6.96
CA ASN A 100 1.47 -14.32 -7.93
C ASN A 100 0.67 -13.69 -9.06
N TYR A 101 -0.35 -14.38 -9.57
CA TYR A 101 -1.21 -13.90 -10.64
C TYR A 101 -2.00 -12.64 -10.25
N TYR A 102 -2.67 -12.64 -9.09
CA TYR A 102 -3.50 -11.50 -8.66
C TYR A 102 -2.72 -10.38 -7.95
N PHE A 103 -1.65 -10.72 -7.22
CA PHE A 103 -0.98 -9.76 -6.33
C PHE A 103 0.51 -9.58 -6.61
N GLY A 104 1.08 -10.28 -7.61
CA GLY A 104 2.51 -10.21 -7.92
C GLY A 104 3.41 -10.76 -6.81
N LEU A 105 2.87 -11.49 -5.84
CA LEU A 105 3.63 -11.98 -4.69
C LEU A 105 4.62 -13.07 -5.12
N ILE A 106 5.85 -12.96 -4.64
CA ILE A 106 6.89 -13.98 -4.87
C ILE A 106 6.79 -15.12 -3.84
N PRO A 107 7.30 -16.34 -4.14
CA PRO A 107 7.16 -17.50 -3.26
C PRO A 107 7.68 -17.30 -1.83
N SER A 108 8.75 -16.51 -1.65
CA SER A 108 9.32 -16.19 -0.34
C SER A 108 8.37 -15.36 0.51
N GLN A 109 7.68 -14.37 -0.09
CA GLN A 109 6.68 -13.55 0.59
C GLN A 109 5.47 -14.37 1.02
N VAL A 110 4.97 -15.25 0.14
CA VAL A 110 3.85 -16.15 0.46
C VAL A 110 4.23 -17.10 1.60
N SER A 111 5.42 -17.69 1.55
CA SER A 111 5.90 -18.61 2.60
C SER A 111 6.06 -17.92 3.95
N ALA A 112 6.59 -16.69 3.97
CA ALA A 112 6.70 -15.88 5.18
C ALA A 112 5.33 -15.55 5.77
N ARG A 113 4.37 -15.09 4.96
CA ARG A 113 3.01 -14.78 5.40
C ARG A 113 2.29 -16.01 5.97
N ARG A 114 2.35 -17.16 5.29
CA ARG A 114 1.76 -18.42 5.80
C ARG A 114 2.33 -18.82 7.15
N ARG A 115 3.66 -18.69 7.33
CA ARG A 115 4.33 -18.98 8.61
C ARG A 115 3.85 -18.06 9.73
N LEU A 116 3.68 -16.77 9.46
CA LEU A 116 3.20 -15.79 10.43
C LEU A 116 1.73 -16.01 10.79
N SER A 117 0.88 -16.35 9.81
CA SER A 117 -0.55 -16.60 10.00
C SER A 117 -0.86 -17.99 10.58
N GLY A 118 0.17 -18.79 10.90
CA GLY A 118 0.00 -20.13 11.51
C GLY A 118 -0.63 -21.17 10.58
N ILE A 119 -0.74 -20.87 9.29
CA ILE A 119 -1.35 -21.75 8.28
C ILE A 119 -0.33 -22.86 7.99
N ARG A 120 -0.53 -24.01 8.63
CA ARG A 120 0.20 -25.24 8.27
C ARG A 120 -0.39 -25.76 6.98
N ILE A 121 0.42 -25.70 5.91
CA ILE A 121 0.03 -26.24 4.60
C ILE A 121 -0.29 -27.72 4.81
N GLY A 122 -1.57 -28.09 4.73
CA GLY A 122 -1.97 -29.47 4.56
C GLY A 122 -1.44 -29.92 3.23
N VAL A 123 -0.31 -30.62 3.23
CA VAL A 123 0.20 -31.30 2.04
C VAL A 123 -0.78 -32.42 1.73
N GLY A 124 -1.76 -32.12 0.89
CA GLY A 124 -2.77 -33.06 0.44
C GLY A 124 -3.14 -32.70 -0.99
N ARG A 125 -3.23 -33.73 -1.85
CA ARG A 125 -3.67 -33.61 -3.25
C ARG A 125 -4.90 -32.73 -3.30
N SER A 126 -4.91 -31.73 -4.18
CA SER A 126 -6.11 -30.98 -4.52
C SER A 126 -7.24 -31.99 -4.75
N GLN A 127 -8.22 -32.01 -3.85
CA GLN A 127 -9.41 -32.84 -4.07
C GLN A 127 -10.02 -32.36 -5.38
N SER A 128 -10.04 -33.24 -6.38
CA SER A 128 -10.82 -33.02 -7.59
C SER A 128 -12.28 -32.94 -7.16
N LEU A 129 -12.94 -31.84 -7.49
CA LEU A 129 -14.36 -31.65 -7.20
C LEU A 129 -15.17 -32.76 -7.87
N ASN A 130 -16.16 -33.29 -7.17
CA ASN A 130 -17.14 -34.19 -7.77
C ASN A 130 -18.06 -33.41 -8.73
N ASP A 131 -18.81 -34.12 -9.58
CA ASP A 131 -19.64 -33.47 -10.60
C ASP A 131 -20.75 -32.60 -9.99
N GLU A 132 -21.28 -32.98 -8.82
CA GLU A 132 -22.23 -32.15 -8.04
C GLU A 132 -21.61 -30.82 -7.61
N GLN A 133 -20.38 -30.83 -7.07
CA GLN A 133 -19.67 -29.60 -6.67
C GLN A 133 -19.34 -28.75 -7.89
N LYS A 134 -18.97 -29.35 -9.03
CA LYS A 134 -18.73 -28.60 -10.28
C LYS A 134 -20.01 -27.90 -10.74
N ALA A 135 -21.15 -28.59 -10.74
CA ALA A 135 -22.44 -28.01 -11.10
C ALA A 135 -22.85 -26.88 -10.15
N GLU A 136 -22.65 -27.07 -8.84
CA GLU A 136 -22.95 -26.05 -7.82
C GLU A 136 -22.05 -24.81 -7.98
N LEU A 137 -20.75 -25.00 -8.25
CA LEU A 137 -19.82 -23.91 -8.52
C LEU A 137 -20.23 -23.14 -9.78
N TRP A 138 -20.61 -23.86 -10.85
CA TRP A 138 -21.11 -23.26 -12.08
C TRP A 138 -22.34 -22.39 -11.84
N HIS A 139 -23.36 -22.92 -11.13
CA HIS A 139 -24.57 -22.16 -10.81
C HIS A 139 -24.29 -20.91 -9.98
N ARG A 140 -23.42 -20.99 -8.98
CA ARG A 140 -23.03 -19.83 -8.16
C ARG A 140 -22.25 -18.80 -8.94
N TRP A 141 -21.38 -19.24 -9.84
CA TRP A 141 -20.60 -18.36 -10.72
C TRP A 141 -21.52 -17.55 -11.64
N GLN A 142 -22.49 -18.24 -12.26
CA GLN A 142 -23.52 -17.65 -13.12
C GLN A 142 -24.39 -16.63 -12.37
N GLN A 143 -24.82 -16.96 -11.15
CA GLN A 143 -25.57 -16.02 -10.29
C GLN A 143 -24.78 -14.77 -9.91
N GLY A 144 -23.44 -14.85 -9.91
CA GLY A 144 -22.54 -13.74 -9.61
C GLY A 144 -22.36 -12.74 -10.76
N GLY A 145 -23.04 -12.92 -11.89
CA GLY A 145 -23.03 -11.97 -13.01
C GLY A 145 -21.80 -12.08 -13.92
N GLU A 146 -21.17 -13.26 -13.94
CA GLU A 146 -20.07 -13.62 -14.86
C GLU A 146 -18.93 -12.59 -14.84
N PRO A 147 -18.24 -12.44 -13.70
CA PRO A 147 -17.12 -11.52 -13.63
C PRO A 147 -15.95 -12.04 -14.48
N ASP A 148 -15.22 -11.10 -15.06
CA ASP A 148 -13.96 -11.39 -15.74
C ASP A 148 -12.97 -11.95 -14.71
N LEU A 149 -12.40 -13.12 -15.01
CA LEU A 149 -11.42 -13.80 -14.17
C LEU A 149 -10.14 -12.99 -14.05
N ASP A 150 -9.76 -12.26 -15.10
CA ASP A 150 -8.48 -11.57 -15.16
C ASP A 150 -8.54 -10.18 -14.49
N ARG A 151 -9.75 -9.73 -14.12
CA ARG A 151 -9.98 -8.47 -13.39
C ARG A 151 -10.25 -8.72 -11.90
N ASP A 152 -10.07 -7.66 -11.12
CA ASP A 152 -10.28 -7.62 -9.66
C ASP A 152 -11.72 -7.97 -9.23
N SER A 153 -12.65 -8.06 -10.18
CA SER A 153 -14.04 -8.49 -9.95
C SER A 153 -14.20 -10.00 -9.76
N GLY A 154 -13.33 -10.83 -10.35
CA GLY A 154 -13.46 -12.29 -10.31
C GLY A 154 -13.06 -12.89 -8.96
N LEU A 155 -11.98 -12.37 -8.37
CA LEU A 155 -11.40 -12.89 -7.14
C LEU A 155 -12.37 -12.90 -5.94
N PRO A 156 -13.13 -11.82 -5.65
CA PRO A 156 -14.10 -11.83 -4.56
C PRO A 156 -15.18 -12.91 -4.70
N LEU A 157 -15.64 -13.19 -5.94
CA LEU A 157 -16.63 -14.23 -6.19
C LEU A 157 -16.03 -15.62 -5.99
N MET A 158 -14.80 -15.85 -6.46
CA MET A 158 -14.06 -17.10 -6.21
C MET A 158 -13.89 -17.36 -4.70
N MET A 159 -13.53 -16.33 -3.94
CA MET A 159 -13.39 -16.43 -2.49
C MET A 159 -14.72 -16.78 -1.81
N LEU A 160 -15.82 -16.16 -2.26
CA LEU A 160 -17.16 -16.46 -1.74
C LEU A 160 -17.57 -17.90 -2.04
N CYS A 161 -17.30 -18.41 -3.24
CA CYS A 161 -17.58 -19.79 -3.61
C CYS A 161 -16.73 -20.77 -2.80
N ALA A 162 -15.43 -20.50 -2.65
CA ALA A 162 -14.53 -21.31 -1.83
C ALA A 162 -15.00 -21.42 -0.37
N GLU A 163 -15.44 -20.31 0.22
CA GLU A 163 -16.00 -20.28 1.58
C GLU A 163 -17.29 -21.07 1.70
N LYS A 164 -18.26 -20.84 0.81
CA LYS A 164 -19.59 -21.47 0.91
C LYS A 164 -19.55 -22.97 0.65
N MET A 165 -18.66 -23.41 -0.23
CA MET A 165 -18.49 -24.82 -0.57
C MET A 165 -17.46 -25.53 0.30
N ASN A 166 -16.75 -24.80 1.18
CA ASN A 166 -15.66 -25.29 2.02
C ASN A 166 -14.57 -26.03 1.21
N ILE A 167 -14.19 -25.44 0.08
CA ILE A 167 -13.16 -25.97 -0.84
C ILE A 167 -12.01 -24.96 -0.95
N SER A 168 -10.83 -25.43 -1.36
CA SER A 168 -9.68 -24.54 -1.50
C SER A 168 -9.89 -23.53 -2.63
N LEU A 169 -9.45 -22.30 -2.42
CA LEU A 169 -9.50 -21.24 -3.45
C LEU A 169 -8.71 -21.63 -4.70
N THR A 170 -7.63 -22.41 -4.54
CA THR A 170 -6.85 -22.95 -5.66
C THR A 170 -7.67 -23.90 -6.52
N THR A 171 -8.49 -24.77 -5.91
CA THR A 171 -9.35 -25.70 -6.65
C THR A 171 -10.39 -24.97 -7.49
N VAL A 172 -11.02 -23.93 -6.91
CA VAL A 172 -11.98 -23.07 -7.62
C VAL A 172 -11.32 -22.36 -8.80
N TRP A 173 -10.15 -21.75 -8.57
CA TRP A 173 -9.42 -21.02 -9.60
C TRP A 173 -8.99 -21.93 -10.75
N ASN A 174 -8.46 -23.13 -10.47
CA ASN A 174 -8.04 -24.07 -11.50
C ASN A 174 -9.21 -24.52 -12.39
N LEU A 175 -10.38 -24.82 -11.80
CA LEU A 175 -11.55 -25.23 -12.57
C LEU A 175 -12.10 -24.09 -13.42
N LEU A 176 -12.13 -22.86 -12.88
CA LEU A 176 -12.58 -21.69 -13.65
C LEU A 176 -11.62 -21.37 -14.80
N GLN A 177 -10.31 -21.52 -14.60
CA GLN A 177 -9.30 -21.37 -15.66
C GLN A 177 -9.44 -22.47 -16.73
N GLU A 178 -9.79 -23.70 -16.35
CA GLU A 178 -10.11 -24.78 -17.28
C GLU A 178 -11.34 -24.43 -18.14
N TRP A 179 -12.45 -24.00 -17.51
CA TRP A 179 -13.63 -23.54 -18.24
C TRP A 179 -13.39 -22.31 -19.11
N ASN A 180 -12.51 -21.40 -18.70
CA ASN A 180 -12.10 -20.26 -19.51
C ASN A 180 -11.37 -20.72 -20.77
N ARG A 181 -10.44 -21.68 -20.62
CA ARG A 181 -9.68 -22.25 -21.75
C ARG A 181 -10.56 -23.05 -22.71
N GLU A 182 -11.57 -23.74 -22.18
CA GLU A 182 -12.56 -24.48 -22.97
C GLU A 182 -13.60 -23.57 -23.62
N GLY A 183 -13.59 -22.26 -23.33
CA GLY A 183 -14.56 -21.29 -23.86
C GLY A 183 -15.97 -21.47 -23.31
N LEU A 184 -16.12 -22.17 -22.19
CA LEU A 184 -17.40 -22.38 -21.52
C LEU A 184 -17.84 -21.11 -20.78
N LEU A 185 -16.89 -20.31 -20.32
CA LEU A 185 -17.23 -19.04 -19.68
C LEU A 185 -17.72 -18.02 -20.72
N PRO A 186 -18.90 -17.41 -20.49
CA PRO A 186 -19.43 -16.39 -21.38
C PRO A 186 -18.49 -15.19 -21.40
N VAL A 187 -17.93 -14.93 -22.59
CA VAL A 187 -17.15 -13.73 -22.85
C VAL A 187 -18.12 -12.56 -22.94
N LYS A 188 -18.01 -11.58 -22.03
CA LYS A 188 -18.66 -10.29 -22.26
C LYS A 188 -17.97 -9.62 -23.44
N THR A 189 -18.64 -9.63 -24.59
CA THR A 189 -18.41 -8.65 -25.64
C THR A 189 -18.59 -7.27 -25.01
N GLU A 190 -17.49 -6.52 -24.88
CA GLU A 190 -17.54 -5.12 -24.52
C GLU A 190 -18.51 -4.41 -25.48
N GLY A 191 -19.66 -4.00 -24.94
CA GLY A 191 -20.65 -3.23 -25.66
C GLY A 191 -20.00 -1.92 -26.09
N ASN A 192 -19.71 -1.85 -27.39
CA ASN A 192 -19.24 -0.67 -28.09
C ASN A 192 -20.36 0.39 -28.07
N ALA A 193 -20.50 1.13 -26.97
CA ALA A 193 -21.33 2.31 -26.90
C ALA A 193 -20.51 3.50 -27.42
N HIS A 194 -20.40 3.58 -28.74
CA HIS A 194 -20.05 4.82 -29.42
C HIS A 194 -21.04 5.90 -28.99
N VAL A 195 -20.52 6.88 -28.25
CA VAL A 195 -21.15 8.18 -28.02
C VAL A 195 -21.39 8.83 -29.38
N LYS A 196 -22.65 9.10 -29.70
CA LYS A 196 -23.05 10.16 -30.63
C LYS A 196 -23.38 11.40 -29.82
#